data_AF-A0A212ASS6-F1
#
_entry.id   AF-A0A212ASS6-F1
#
_cell.length_a   1.000
_cell.length_b   1.000
_cell.length_c   1.000
_cell.angle_alpha   90.00
_cell.angle_beta   90.00
_cell.angle_gamma   90.00
#
_symmetry.space_group_name_H-M   'P 1'
#
loop_
_entity.id
_entity.type
_entity.pdbx_description
1 polymer ?
#
loop_
_entity_poly.entity_id
_entity_poly.type
_entity_poly.pdbx_seq_one_letter_code
_entity_poly.pdbx_strand_id
1 'polypeptide(L)'
;MAFSRGRTRFETNVWPGFVDAMTSLLMVIMFVLSIFMIVMFVLQDRVSSQDSELEALTGEVAQLSRALNVSERRGQVLEGTLAERQGALDAATGRITDFEAQVAALIAARDQAQTSLATVEGEKRELLSAQEALNLALAEARQEVDAGQEAARLAAARREALEALVADLRAKGEADAARLSEAEVQRLTESEAAAALRERLKSADAELTAMTLALEEQRKRAEETLTLLAAAEAARDAATAEATRELTEAERRAGLLAAANSALAGQQAQGAEDARRVAALNEQVAALRAQLGSLQAVLDASGEKTREADVRIETLGGQLNVALAQVAEEQRRRAELEAAERARLAAEAERLERYSSEFFGKLRDVLQGRAGVRIVGDRFVFSSEVLFQPGSDTLAPEGRSQIARVASILKDVSHEIPPGIDWILRVDGHTDDTPLSGTGQFRDNWELSQARALSVVRYMVNDLGFPPERLAATGFGEFRPVASGNSPEARAQNRRIELKLTER
;
A
#
# COMPACT_ATOMS: atom_id res chain seq x y z
N MET A 1 -95.45 -81.58 -54.91
CA MET A 1 -94.27 -82.27 -54.33
C MET A 1 -93.45 -81.27 -53.55
N ALA A 2 -93.23 -81.54 -52.27
CA ALA A 2 -92.36 -80.80 -51.37
C ALA A 2 -90.98 -81.47 -51.32
N PHE A 3 -89.89 -80.69 -51.21
CA PHE A 3 -88.96 -80.67 -50.07
C PHE A 3 -87.61 -80.04 -50.41
N SER A 4 -87.10 -79.37 -49.39
CA SER A 4 -85.82 -78.67 -49.20
C SER A 4 -84.56 -79.55 -49.14
N ARG A 5 -83.41 -78.90 -49.37
CA ARG A 5 -82.07 -78.98 -48.70
C ARG A 5 -81.01 -78.75 -49.80
N GLY A 6 -80.11 -77.76 -49.75
CA GLY A 6 -79.21 -77.40 -48.65
C GLY A 6 -77.81 -77.93 -49.01
N ARG A 7 -76.87 -77.06 -49.38
CA ARG A 7 -75.43 -77.33 -49.24
C ARG A 7 -74.56 -76.07 -49.35
N THR A 8 -73.98 -75.73 -48.21
CA THR A 8 -72.80 -74.89 -47.99
C THR A 8 -71.58 -75.40 -48.76
N ARG A 9 -70.82 -74.49 -49.37
CA ARG A 9 -69.41 -74.69 -49.74
C ARG A 9 -68.58 -73.62 -49.04
N PHE A 10 -67.70 -74.09 -48.17
CA PHE A 10 -66.63 -73.33 -47.53
C PHE A 10 -65.63 -72.86 -48.59
N GLU A 11 -65.38 -71.56 -48.67
CA GLU A 11 -64.10 -71.04 -49.13
C GLU A 11 -63.23 -70.76 -47.89
N THR A 12 -62.18 -71.55 -47.75
CA THR A 12 -61.10 -71.33 -46.80
C THR A 12 -60.22 -70.19 -47.31
N ASN A 13 -60.57 -68.95 -47.00
CA ASN A 13 -59.58 -67.88 -46.92
C ASN A 13 -58.78 -68.07 -45.63
N VAL A 14 -57.66 -68.78 -45.77
CA VAL A 14 -56.60 -68.81 -44.78
C VAL A 14 -55.98 -67.42 -44.76
N TRP A 15 -56.56 -66.51 -43.97
CA TRP A 15 -55.93 -65.40 -43.24
C TRP A 15 -57.00 -64.50 -42.60
N PRO A 16 -57.26 -64.67 -41.28
CA PRO A 16 -57.18 -63.50 -40.39
C PRO A 16 -56.58 -63.76 -38.99
N GLY A 17 -56.30 -65.01 -38.60
CA GLY A 17 -55.84 -65.34 -37.24
C GLY A 17 -54.43 -64.84 -36.87
N PHE A 18 -53.57 -64.57 -37.87
CA PHE A 18 -52.26 -63.97 -37.64
C PHE A 18 -52.36 -62.47 -37.31
N VAL A 19 -53.36 -61.78 -37.89
CA VAL A 19 -53.57 -60.34 -37.67
C VAL A 19 -54.05 -60.08 -36.25
N ASP A 20 -54.90 -60.93 -35.68
CA ASP A 20 -55.47 -60.77 -34.33
C ASP A 20 -54.46 -61.10 -33.19
N ALA A 21 -53.58 -62.08 -33.42
CA ALA A 21 -52.44 -62.34 -32.54
C ALA A 21 -51.41 -61.21 -32.61
N MET A 22 -51.19 -60.61 -33.79
CA MET A 22 -50.29 -59.45 -33.94
C MET A 22 -50.86 -58.16 -33.33
N THR A 23 -52.17 -57.89 -33.40
CA THR A 23 -52.78 -56.69 -32.80
C THR A 23 -52.86 -56.80 -31.27
N SER A 24 -53.14 -57.99 -30.73
CA SER A 24 -53.10 -58.25 -29.28
C SER A 24 -51.68 -58.12 -28.71
N LEU A 25 -50.68 -58.64 -29.43
CA LEU A 25 -49.26 -58.44 -29.10
C LEU A 25 -48.90 -56.94 -29.16
N LEU A 26 -49.38 -56.21 -30.16
CA LEU A 26 -49.18 -54.76 -30.29
C LEU A 26 -49.80 -53.96 -29.13
N MET A 27 -51.00 -54.31 -28.66
CA MET A 27 -51.64 -53.62 -27.54
C MET A 27 -50.94 -53.90 -26.20
N VAL A 28 -50.50 -55.13 -25.94
CA VAL A 28 -49.70 -55.45 -24.76
C VAL A 28 -48.36 -54.72 -24.80
N ILE A 29 -47.70 -54.69 -25.96
CA ILE A 29 -46.46 -53.92 -26.15
C ILE A 29 -46.73 -52.43 -25.92
N MET A 30 -47.81 -51.86 -26.45
CA MET A 30 -48.18 -50.44 -26.25
C MET A 30 -48.51 -50.11 -24.78
N PHE A 31 -49.16 -51.00 -24.03
CA PHE A 31 -49.45 -50.80 -22.61
C PHE A 31 -48.19 -50.87 -21.74
N VAL A 32 -47.32 -51.87 -21.99
CA VAL A 32 -46.01 -51.96 -21.33
C VAL A 32 -45.16 -50.74 -21.68
N LEU A 33 -45.18 -50.29 -22.94
CA LEU A 33 -44.53 -49.05 -23.36
C LEU A 33 -45.11 -47.82 -22.65
N SER A 34 -46.42 -47.77 -22.38
CA SER A 34 -47.07 -46.63 -21.71
C SER A 34 -46.73 -46.56 -20.22
N ILE A 35 -46.74 -47.70 -19.51
CA ILE A 35 -46.28 -47.75 -18.11
C ILE A 35 -44.79 -47.41 -18.04
N PHE A 36 -44.00 -47.99 -18.94
CA PHE A 36 -42.59 -47.66 -19.05
C PHE A 36 -42.40 -46.17 -19.31
N MET A 37 -43.22 -45.54 -20.17
CA MET A 37 -43.16 -44.11 -20.45
C MET A 37 -43.54 -43.25 -19.23
N ILE A 38 -44.51 -43.65 -18.40
CA ILE A 38 -44.89 -42.91 -17.19
C ILE A 38 -43.82 -43.05 -16.09
N VAL A 39 -43.31 -44.26 -15.87
CA VAL A 39 -42.22 -44.49 -14.92
C VAL A 39 -40.96 -43.77 -15.39
N MET A 40 -40.68 -43.80 -16.69
CA MET A 40 -39.59 -43.04 -17.30
C MET A 40 -39.82 -41.54 -17.17
N PHE A 41 -41.05 -41.03 -17.31
CA PHE A 41 -41.37 -39.62 -17.11
C PHE A 41 -41.13 -39.16 -15.66
N VAL A 42 -41.59 -39.92 -14.65
CA VAL A 42 -41.36 -39.57 -13.24
C VAL A 42 -39.88 -39.70 -12.85
N LEU A 43 -39.18 -40.71 -13.37
CA LEU A 43 -37.73 -40.82 -13.21
C LEU A 43 -37.02 -39.66 -13.89
N GLN A 44 -37.45 -39.27 -15.09
CA GLN A 44 -36.87 -38.16 -15.84
C GLN A 44 -37.15 -36.81 -15.19
N ASP A 45 -38.32 -36.61 -14.57
CA ASP A 45 -38.65 -35.40 -13.81
C ASP A 45 -37.83 -35.30 -12.52
N ARG A 46 -37.68 -36.42 -11.78
CA ARG A 46 -36.78 -36.46 -10.61
C ARG A 46 -35.32 -36.23 -10.99
N VAL A 47 -34.84 -36.91 -12.03
CA VAL A 47 -33.47 -36.73 -12.54
C VAL A 47 -33.28 -35.29 -13.01
N SER A 48 -34.24 -34.72 -13.73
CA SER A 48 -34.20 -33.31 -14.16
C SER A 48 -34.17 -32.34 -12.98
N SER A 49 -34.92 -32.61 -11.90
CA SER A 49 -34.90 -31.78 -10.69
C SER A 49 -33.55 -31.89 -9.97
N GLN A 50 -33.00 -33.10 -9.86
CA GLN A 50 -31.69 -33.35 -9.26
C GLN A 50 -30.56 -32.74 -10.09
N ASP A 51 -30.67 -32.78 -11.42
CA ASP A 51 -29.74 -32.13 -12.34
C ASP A 51 -29.77 -30.61 -12.16
N SER A 52 -30.95 -30.01 -11.98
CA SER A 52 -31.07 -28.57 -11.72
C SER A 52 -30.48 -28.14 -10.36
N GLU A 53 -30.64 -28.98 -9.33
CA GLU A 53 -30.08 -28.74 -8.00
C GLU A 53 -28.55 -28.92 -8.01
N LEU A 54 -28.05 -29.94 -8.71
CA LEU A 54 -26.61 -30.13 -8.98
C LEU A 54 -26.01 -28.97 -9.77
N GLU A 55 -26.73 -28.44 -10.76
CA GLU A 55 -26.28 -27.28 -11.55
C GLU A 55 -26.22 -26.02 -10.69
N ALA A 56 -27.19 -25.80 -9.80
CA ALA A 56 -27.18 -24.72 -8.82
C ALA A 56 -26.01 -24.82 -7.83
N LEU A 57 -25.80 -26.00 -7.22
CA LEU A 57 -24.67 -26.28 -6.33
C LEU A 57 -23.32 -26.11 -7.05
N THR A 58 -23.22 -26.57 -8.30
CA THR A 58 -22.03 -26.38 -9.14
C THR A 58 -21.78 -24.90 -9.41
N GLY A 59 -22.84 -24.12 -9.65
CA GLY A 59 -22.78 -22.67 -9.78
C GLY A 59 -22.28 -21.97 -8.52
N GLU A 60 -22.75 -22.38 -7.35
CA GLU A 60 -22.35 -21.84 -6.05
C GLU A 60 -20.90 -22.18 -5.70
N VAL A 61 -20.47 -23.43 -5.94
CA VAL A 61 -19.06 -23.84 -5.81
C VAL A 61 -18.15 -23.04 -6.76
N ALA A 62 -18.60 -22.82 -8.00
CA ALA A 62 -17.85 -21.99 -8.95
C ALA A 62 -17.76 -20.53 -8.49
N GLN A 63 -18.80 -19.99 -7.85
CA GLN A 63 -18.79 -18.64 -7.30
C GLN A 63 -17.87 -18.52 -6.08
N LEU A 64 -17.92 -19.48 -5.15
CA LEU A 64 -17.03 -19.55 -4.00
C LEU A 64 -15.56 -19.69 -4.44
N SER A 65 -15.29 -20.54 -5.44
CA SER A 65 -13.95 -20.67 -6.01
C SER A 65 -13.44 -19.37 -6.63
N ARG A 66 -14.30 -18.61 -7.33
CA ARG A 66 -13.95 -17.27 -7.84
C ARG A 66 -13.66 -16.29 -6.70
N ALA A 67 -14.50 -16.26 -5.66
CA ALA A 67 -14.30 -15.39 -4.51
C ALA A 67 -13.01 -15.71 -3.75
N LEU A 68 -12.71 -17.00 -3.56
CA LEU A 68 -11.48 -17.47 -2.93
C LEU A 68 -10.26 -17.05 -3.75
N ASN A 69 -10.26 -17.28 -5.07
CA ASN A 69 -9.19 -16.84 -5.95
C ASN A 69 -8.95 -15.32 -5.89
N VAL A 70 -10.01 -14.52 -5.80
CA VAL A 70 -9.89 -13.05 -5.64
C VAL A 70 -9.28 -12.71 -4.28
N SER A 71 -9.69 -13.39 -3.22
CA SER A 71 -9.12 -13.20 -1.87
C SER A 71 -7.64 -13.58 -1.83
N GLU A 72 -7.27 -14.71 -2.39
CA GLU A 72 -5.87 -15.16 -2.48
C GLU A 72 -5.00 -14.18 -3.28
N ARG A 73 -5.50 -13.69 -4.43
CA ARG A 73 -4.81 -12.65 -5.20
C ARG A 73 -4.64 -11.34 -4.41
N ARG A 74 -5.67 -10.92 -3.67
CA ARG A 74 -5.56 -9.74 -2.77
C ARG A 74 -4.51 -9.98 -1.68
N GLY A 75 -4.48 -11.18 -1.09
CA GLY A 75 -3.46 -11.58 -0.12
C GLY A 75 -2.05 -11.46 -0.69
N GLN A 76 -1.80 -12.04 -1.87
CA GLN A 76 -0.51 -11.96 -2.55
C GLN A 76 -0.09 -10.51 -2.88
N VAL A 77 -1.03 -9.66 -3.29
CA VAL A 77 -0.75 -8.23 -3.54
C VAL A 77 -0.39 -7.50 -2.24
N LEU A 78 -1.10 -7.77 -1.14
CA LEU A 78 -0.81 -7.18 0.16
C LEU A 78 0.56 -7.63 0.69
N GLU A 79 0.89 -8.92 0.57
CA GLU A 79 2.22 -9.46 0.91
C GLU A 79 3.32 -8.82 0.08
N GLY A 80 3.12 -8.66 -1.23
CA GLY A 80 4.05 -7.96 -2.11
C GLY A 80 4.24 -6.48 -1.71
N THR A 81 3.15 -5.79 -1.37
CA THR A 81 3.19 -4.40 -0.92
C THR A 81 3.90 -4.26 0.42
N LEU A 82 3.68 -5.20 1.36
CA LEU A 82 4.38 -5.23 2.64
C LEU A 82 5.88 -5.46 2.45
N ALA A 83 6.27 -6.40 1.58
CA ALA A 83 7.67 -6.65 1.26
C ALA A 83 8.34 -5.42 0.62
N GLU A 84 7.65 -4.73 -0.29
CA GLU A 84 8.14 -3.48 -0.89
C GLU A 84 8.32 -2.38 0.17
N ARG A 85 7.33 -2.20 1.05
CA ARG A 85 7.40 -1.20 2.14
C ARG A 85 8.51 -1.52 3.13
N GLN A 86 8.69 -2.79 3.47
CA GLN A 86 9.78 -3.24 4.34
C GLN A 86 11.14 -2.93 3.71
N GLY A 87 11.33 -3.26 2.42
CA GLY A 87 12.55 -2.93 1.70
C GLY A 87 12.82 -1.42 1.62
N ALA A 88 11.77 -0.60 1.44
CA ALA A 88 11.90 0.85 1.46
C ALA A 88 12.29 1.39 2.85
N LEU A 89 11.80 0.76 3.93
CA LEU A 89 12.11 1.12 5.31
C LEU A 89 13.55 0.73 5.67
N ASP A 90 14.00 -0.45 5.24
CA ASP A 90 15.40 -0.88 5.41
C ASP A 90 16.35 0.05 4.64
N ALA A 91 15.99 0.43 3.41
CA ALA A 91 16.78 1.39 2.62
C ALA A 91 16.78 2.81 3.22
N ALA A 92 15.68 3.25 3.84
CA ALA A 92 15.63 4.51 4.57
C ALA A 92 16.53 4.46 5.82
N THR A 93 16.49 3.34 6.55
CA THR A 93 17.33 3.11 7.73
C THR A 93 18.81 3.13 7.36
N GLY A 94 19.20 2.46 6.26
CA GLY A 94 20.57 2.51 5.74
C GLY A 94 21.03 3.94 5.43
N ARG A 95 20.19 4.74 4.78
CA ARG A 95 20.49 6.17 4.50
C ARG A 95 20.66 7.00 5.77
N ILE A 96 19.90 6.72 6.83
CA ILE A 96 20.05 7.40 8.13
C ILE A 96 21.41 7.05 8.74
N THR A 97 21.78 5.78 8.76
CA THR A 97 23.09 5.33 9.27
C THR A 97 24.25 5.98 8.50
N ASP A 98 24.16 6.04 7.17
CA ASP A 98 25.16 6.71 6.34
C ASP A 98 25.24 8.22 6.65
N PHE A 99 24.10 8.86 6.87
CA PHE A 99 24.04 10.27 7.25
C PHE A 99 24.63 10.52 8.64
N GLU A 100 24.32 9.66 9.62
CA GLU A 100 24.92 9.71 10.96
C GLU A 100 26.44 9.55 10.90
N ALA A 101 26.95 8.64 10.07
CA ALA A 101 28.38 8.48 9.83
C ALA A 101 29.01 9.74 9.21
N GLN A 102 28.34 10.37 8.24
CA GLN A 102 28.79 11.64 7.65
C GLN A 102 28.80 12.78 8.67
N VAL A 103 27.77 12.89 9.51
CA VAL A 103 27.70 13.91 10.58
C VAL A 103 28.82 13.68 11.60
N ALA A 104 29.07 12.44 12.01
CA ALA A 104 30.17 12.11 12.91
C ALA A 104 31.53 12.49 12.30
N ALA A 105 31.75 12.21 11.01
CA ALA A 105 32.96 12.60 10.30
C ALA A 105 33.13 14.13 10.21
N LEU A 106 32.04 14.87 9.95
CA LEU A 106 32.05 16.34 9.93
C LEU A 106 32.33 16.94 11.30
N ILE A 107 31.79 16.35 12.38
CA ILE A 107 32.08 16.76 13.76
C ILE A 107 33.56 16.56 14.07
N ALA A 108 34.11 15.38 13.75
CA ALA A 108 35.53 15.10 13.95
C ALA A 108 36.43 16.07 13.16
N ALA A 109 36.09 16.36 11.90
CA ALA A 109 36.83 17.31 11.08
C ALA A 109 36.75 18.75 11.65
N ARG A 110 35.59 19.17 12.16
CA ARG A 110 35.43 20.46 12.85
C ARG A 110 36.31 20.53 14.09
N ASP A 111 36.32 19.50 14.92
CA ASP A 111 37.10 19.48 16.17
C ASP A 111 38.61 19.51 15.89
N GLN A 112 39.04 18.81 14.84
CA GLN A 112 40.41 18.89 14.35
C GLN A 112 40.74 20.31 13.86
N ALA A 113 39.86 20.94 13.07
CA ALA A 113 40.05 22.31 12.60
C ALA A 113 40.11 23.33 13.75
N GLN A 114 39.27 23.17 14.78
CA GLN A 114 39.32 24.01 15.99
C GLN A 114 40.63 23.84 16.76
N THR A 115 41.15 22.62 16.83
CA THR A 115 42.45 22.34 17.46
C THR A 115 43.58 23.01 16.68
N SER A 116 43.61 22.86 15.36
CA SER A 116 44.59 23.54 14.49
C SER A 116 44.50 25.07 14.62
N LEU A 117 43.29 25.63 14.68
CA LEU A 117 43.10 27.05 14.88
C LEU A 117 43.68 27.51 16.23
N ALA A 118 43.42 26.77 17.31
CA ALA A 118 43.98 27.09 18.62
C ALA A 118 45.52 27.03 18.62
N THR A 119 46.12 26.08 17.90
CA THR A 119 47.58 26.00 17.71
C THR A 119 48.11 27.23 16.97
N VAL A 120 47.51 27.59 15.82
CA VAL A 120 47.91 28.75 15.02
C VAL A 120 47.74 30.06 15.81
N GLU A 121 46.67 30.20 16.58
CA GLU A 121 46.48 31.34 17.48
C GLU A 121 47.55 31.41 18.58
N GLY A 122 47.97 30.25 19.10
CA GLY A 122 49.09 30.15 20.04
C GLY A 122 50.41 30.62 19.42
N GLU A 123 50.76 30.08 18.24
CA GLU A 123 51.95 30.48 17.49
C GLU A 123 51.94 31.97 17.14
N LYS A 124 50.79 32.53 16.77
CA LYS A 124 50.63 33.97 16.52
C LYS A 124 50.92 34.81 17.76
N ARG A 125 50.46 34.39 18.95
CA ARG A 125 50.75 35.12 20.21
C ARG A 125 52.24 35.11 20.52
N GLU A 126 52.91 33.97 20.35
CA GLU A 126 54.36 33.85 20.52
C GLU A 126 55.12 34.77 19.55
N LEU A 127 54.72 34.79 18.26
CA LEU A 127 55.33 35.66 17.26
C LEU A 127 55.13 37.15 17.57
N LEU A 128 53.95 37.55 18.04
CA LEU A 128 53.71 38.93 18.46
C LEU A 128 54.57 39.32 19.67
N SER A 129 54.69 38.43 20.67
CA SER A 129 55.56 38.66 21.81
C SER A 129 57.04 38.76 21.40
N ALA A 130 57.49 37.92 20.46
CA ALA A 130 58.84 37.98 19.92
C ALA A 130 59.09 39.27 19.13
N GLN A 131 58.09 39.74 18.37
CA GLN A 131 58.15 41.02 17.65
C GLN A 131 58.24 42.21 18.62
N GLU A 132 57.47 42.22 19.70
CA GLU A 132 57.53 43.26 20.73
C GLU A 132 58.90 43.29 21.42
N ALA A 133 59.43 42.12 21.79
CA ALA A 133 60.77 42.01 22.37
C ALA A 133 61.86 42.51 21.42
N LEU A 134 61.75 42.19 20.12
CA LEU A 134 62.69 42.67 19.10
C LEU A 134 62.61 44.19 18.93
N ASN A 135 61.41 44.77 18.93
CA ASN A 135 61.23 46.21 18.85
C ASN A 135 61.81 46.93 20.06
N LEU A 136 61.69 46.35 21.26
CA LEU A 136 62.30 46.89 22.47
C LEU A 136 63.83 46.86 22.38
N ALA A 137 64.41 45.71 21.99
CA ALA A 137 65.86 45.58 21.79
C ALA A 137 66.38 46.56 20.72
N LEU A 138 65.59 46.80 19.66
CA LEU A 138 65.92 47.77 18.62
C LEU A 138 65.91 49.22 19.14
N ALA A 139 64.98 49.55 20.04
CA ALA A 139 64.92 50.86 20.68
C ALA A 139 66.10 51.07 21.64
N GLU A 140 66.46 50.04 22.42
CA GLU A 140 67.64 50.06 23.30
C GLU A 140 68.93 50.26 22.50
N ALA A 141 69.13 49.48 21.43
CA ALA A 141 70.30 49.62 20.55
C ALA A 141 70.39 51.03 19.93
N ARG A 142 69.25 51.63 19.54
CA ARG A 142 69.23 53.02 19.05
C ARG A 142 69.65 54.02 20.12
N GLN A 143 69.17 53.86 21.35
CA GLN A 143 69.59 54.71 22.46
C GLN A 143 71.09 54.59 22.75
N GLU A 144 71.65 53.38 22.68
CA GLU A 144 73.10 53.18 22.84
C GLU A 144 73.90 53.88 21.73
N VAL A 145 73.47 53.76 20.48
CA VAL A 145 74.10 54.46 19.34
C VAL A 145 74.00 55.98 19.50
N ASP A 146 72.83 56.51 19.84
CA ASP A 146 72.63 57.95 20.05
C ASP A 146 73.54 58.46 21.19
N ALA A 147 73.61 57.74 22.30
CA ALA A 147 74.50 58.06 23.41
C ALA A 147 75.99 58.00 23.02
N GLY A 148 76.38 57.01 22.21
CA GLY A 148 77.72 56.88 21.65
C GLY A 148 78.08 58.05 20.72
N GLN A 149 77.15 58.44 19.83
CA GLN A 149 77.34 59.60 18.95
C GLN A 149 77.47 60.91 19.74
N GLU A 150 76.68 61.10 20.80
CA GLU A 150 76.77 62.29 21.63
C GLU A 150 78.08 62.33 22.44
N ALA A 151 78.52 61.19 22.97
CA ALA A 151 79.84 61.06 23.59
C ALA A 151 80.97 61.37 22.61
N ALA A 152 80.87 60.90 21.36
CA ALA A 152 81.85 61.19 20.30
C ALA A 152 81.87 62.68 19.94
N ARG A 153 80.71 63.35 19.83
CA ARG A 153 80.62 64.81 19.61
C ARG A 153 81.25 65.60 20.76
N LEU A 154 80.96 65.23 22.01
CA LEU A 154 81.56 65.84 23.18
C LEU A 154 83.08 65.65 23.21
N ALA A 155 83.58 64.47 22.83
CA ALA A 155 85.00 64.20 22.73
C ALA A 155 85.68 65.03 21.62
N ALA A 156 85.03 65.19 20.47
CA ALA A 156 85.51 66.04 19.38
C ALA A 156 85.56 67.51 19.80
N ALA A 157 84.49 68.04 20.42
CA ALA A 157 84.45 69.42 20.92
C ALA A 157 85.51 69.68 21.99
N ARG A 158 85.75 68.72 22.90
CA ARG A 158 86.85 68.81 23.88
C ARG A 158 88.21 68.86 23.20
N ARG A 159 88.41 68.07 22.14
CA ARG A 159 89.66 68.05 21.38
C ARG A 159 89.91 69.38 20.69
N GLU A 160 88.89 69.93 20.02
CA GLU A 160 88.94 71.23 19.36
C GLU A 160 89.22 72.37 20.36
N ALA A 161 88.61 72.33 21.56
CA ALA A 161 88.90 73.26 22.64
C ALA A 161 90.34 73.15 23.17
N LEU A 162 90.88 71.93 23.27
CA LEU A 162 92.28 71.70 23.66
C LEU A 162 93.25 72.19 22.58
N GLU A 163 92.94 71.97 21.29
CA GLU A 163 93.74 72.49 20.18
C GLU A 163 93.75 74.02 20.15
N ALA A 164 92.60 74.67 20.40
CA ALA A 164 92.51 76.12 20.53
C ALA A 164 93.34 76.66 21.71
N LEU A 165 93.34 75.96 22.87
CA LEU A 165 94.17 76.31 24.02
C LEU A 165 95.67 76.18 23.68
N VAL A 166 96.07 75.12 22.99
CA VAL A 166 97.45 74.91 22.55
C VAL A 166 97.86 76.01 21.55
N ALA A 167 96.97 76.41 20.64
CA ALA A 167 97.23 77.50 19.71
C ALA A 167 97.39 78.86 20.42
N ASP A 168 96.55 79.18 21.42
CA ASP A 168 96.68 80.38 22.25
C ASP A 168 97.98 80.38 23.07
N LEU A 169 98.36 79.23 23.65
CA LEU A 169 99.64 79.08 24.36
C LEU A 169 100.84 79.22 23.42
N ARG A 170 100.77 78.72 22.19
CA ARG A 170 101.81 78.94 21.16
C ARG A 170 101.90 80.40 20.75
N ALA A 171 100.78 81.07 20.52
CA ALA A 171 100.75 82.50 20.19
C ALA A 171 101.33 83.37 21.33
N LYS A 172 101.08 83.00 22.60
CA LYS A 172 101.71 83.62 23.76
C LYS A 172 103.22 83.34 23.83
N GLY A 173 103.64 82.10 23.54
CA GLY A 173 105.05 81.75 23.45
C GLY A 173 105.80 82.48 22.33
N GLU A 174 105.16 82.69 21.18
CA GLU A 174 105.71 83.49 20.08
C GLU A 174 105.74 84.99 20.42
N ALA A 175 104.77 85.50 21.19
CA ALA A 175 104.78 86.88 21.71
C ALA A 175 105.86 87.10 22.80
N ASP A 176 106.19 86.09 23.59
CA ASP A 176 107.28 86.14 24.57
C ASP A 176 108.66 85.92 23.90
N ALA A 177 108.74 85.11 22.84
CA ALA A 177 109.93 85.00 21.99
C ALA A 177 110.20 86.30 21.20
N ALA A 178 109.15 87.01 20.78
CA ALA A 178 109.26 88.33 20.16
C ALA A 178 109.67 89.46 21.13
N ARG A 179 109.61 89.22 22.45
CA ARG A 179 110.11 90.16 23.49
C ARG A 179 111.58 89.94 23.88
N LEU A 180 112.22 88.89 23.35
CA LEU A 180 113.61 88.52 23.69
C LEU A 180 114.58 88.55 22.49
N SER A 181 114.26 89.29 21.43
CA SER A 181 115.22 89.55 20.32
C SER A 181 115.44 91.03 20.02
N GLU A 182 115.06 91.94 20.92
CA GLU A 182 115.12 93.40 20.68
C GLU A 182 115.89 94.17 21.78
N ALA A 183 116.84 93.51 22.45
CA ALA A 183 117.67 94.17 23.46
C ALA A 183 119.07 93.56 23.60
N GLU A 184 119.80 93.34 22.51
CA GLU A 184 121.25 93.18 22.58
C GLU A 184 121.89 93.40 21.21
N VAL A 185 122.26 94.66 20.95
CA VAL A 185 123.50 95.09 20.26
C VAL A 185 123.37 96.59 20.00
N GLN A 186 123.96 97.40 20.88
CA GLN A 186 124.79 98.55 20.50
C GLN A 186 125.44 99.15 21.75
N ARG A 187 126.66 98.72 22.03
CA ARG A 187 127.70 99.65 22.47
C ARG A 187 129.07 99.17 21.98
N LEU A 188 129.60 100.00 21.10
CA LEU A 188 130.77 99.85 20.23
C LEU A 188 132.12 99.82 20.99
N THR A 189 133.07 99.08 20.40
CA THR A 189 134.50 99.37 20.08
C THR A 189 135.45 99.91 21.17
N GLU A 190 136.74 99.54 21.28
CA GLU A 190 137.71 98.96 20.33
C GLU A 190 139.00 98.45 21.05
N SER A 191 139.65 97.44 20.44
CA SER A 191 141.08 97.03 20.55
C SER A 191 141.55 96.35 21.85
N GLU A 192 142.08 95.12 21.86
CA GLU A 192 143.30 94.72 21.15
C GLU A 192 143.25 93.32 20.53
N ALA A 193 143.64 93.27 19.26
CA ALA A 193 143.76 92.06 18.46
C ALA A 193 145.08 91.33 18.74
N ALA A 194 145.02 90.25 19.53
CA ALA A 194 145.99 89.15 19.45
C ALA A 194 145.48 87.77 19.95
N ALA A 195 144.22 87.64 20.40
CA ALA A 195 143.65 86.38 20.92
C ALA A 195 142.46 85.82 20.11
N ALA A 196 141.92 86.59 19.15
CA ALA A 196 140.63 86.32 18.49
C ALA A 196 140.64 85.20 17.42
N LEU A 197 141.78 84.54 17.17
CA LEU A 197 141.83 83.41 16.23
C LEU A 197 141.44 82.07 16.87
N ARG A 198 141.38 81.97 18.21
CA ARG A 198 140.97 80.74 18.91
C ARG A 198 139.46 80.61 19.14
N GLU A 199 138.71 81.71 19.13
CA GLU A 199 137.27 81.68 19.48
C GLU A 199 136.32 81.53 18.29
N ARG A 200 136.78 81.80 17.07
CA ARG A 200 136.01 81.53 15.83
C ARG A 200 135.80 80.04 15.52
N LEU A 201 136.60 79.14 16.10
CA LEU A 201 136.38 77.68 15.98
C LEU A 201 135.35 77.16 16.99
N LYS A 202 135.13 77.88 18.10
CA LYS A 202 134.16 77.50 19.15
C LYS A 202 132.74 77.98 18.83
N SER A 203 132.61 79.09 18.10
CA SER A 203 131.32 79.63 17.65
C SER A 203 130.68 78.82 16.51
N ALA A 204 131.49 78.23 15.62
CA ALA A 204 131.00 77.38 14.53
C ALA A 204 130.45 76.03 15.03
N ASP A 205 131.03 75.45 16.09
CA ASP A 205 130.48 74.26 16.74
C ASP A 205 129.16 74.57 17.48
N ALA A 206 129.04 75.74 18.12
CA ALA A 206 127.81 76.14 18.80
C ALA A 206 126.63 76.34 17.84
N GLU A 207 126.86 76.93 16.66
CA GLU A 207 125.84 77.10 15.62
C GLU A 207 125.43 75.77 14.97
N LEU A 208 126.37 74.86 14.72
CA LEU A 208 126.06 73.51 14.23
C LEU A 208 125.29 72.67 15.26
N THR A 209 125.60 72.82 16.55
CA THR A 209 124.88 72.16 17.65
C THR A 209 123.46 72.71 17.82
N ALA A 210 123.28 74.03 17.67
CA ALA A 210 121.96 74.66 17.70
C ALA A 210 121.10 74.26 16.48
N MET A 211 121.71 74.15 15.30
CA MET A 211 121.02 73.74 14.08
C MET A 211 120.66 72.25 14.11
N THR A 212 121.48 71.38 14.71
CA THR A 212 121.15 69.95 14.91
C THR A 212 120.03 69.77 15.94
N LEU A 213 120.04 70.50 17.05
CA LEU A 213 118.94 70.53 18.03
C LEU A 213 117.62 71.03 17.41
N ALA A 214 117.67 72.09 16.60
CA ALA A 214 116.49 72.60 15.89
C ALA A 214 115.96 71.59 14.84
N LEU A 215 116.85 70.86 14.18
CA LEU A 215 116.48 69.80 13.22
C LEU A 215 115.88 68.58 13.94
N GLU A 216 116.39 68.20 15.11
CA GLU A 216 115.83 67.14 15.96
C GLU A 216 114.47 67.51 16.56
N GLU A 217 114.29 68.76 16.96
CA GLU A 217 113.01 69.32 17.38
C GLU A 217 111.98 69.27 16.23
N GLN A 218 112.37 69.67 15.02
CA GLN A 218 111.54 69.55 13.82
C GLN A 218 111.21 68.10 13.48
N ARG A 219 112.17 67.17 13.60
CA ARG A 219 111.94 65.73 13.40
C ARG A 219 110.93 65.16 14.39
N LYS A 220 111.03 65.52 15.68
CA LYS A 220 110.07 65.11 16.70
C LYS A 220 108.66 65.60 16.39
N ARG A 221 108.52 66.87 15.98
CA ARG A 221 107.22 67.42 15.56
C ARG A 221 106.65 66.70 14.34
N ALA A 222 107.50 66.37 13.37
CA ALA A 222 107.10 65.58 12.20
C ALA A 222 106.63 64.16 12.62
N GLU A 223 107.36 63.48 13.49
CA GLU A 223 106.97 62.16 14.05
C GLU A 223 105.65 62.23 14.84
N GLU A 224 105.43 63.28 15.65
CA GLU A 224 104.16 63.52 16.35
C GLU A 224 102.99 63.74 15.38
N THR A 225 103.20 64.55 14.33
CA THR A 225 102.15 64.78 13.31
C THR A 225 101.81 63.52 12.52
N LEU A 226 102.80 62.69 12.18
CA LEU A 226 102.56 61.41 11.52
C LEU A 226 101.81 60.44 12.44
N THR A 227 102.10 60.45 13.74
CA THR A 227 101.40 59.63 14.74
C THR A 227 99.95 60.07 14.90
N LEU A 228 99.68 61.38 14.91
CA LEU A 228 98.32 61.92 14.94
C LEU A 228 97.55 61.63 13.65
N LEU A 229 98.21 61.72 12.48
CA LEU A 229 97.60 61.38 11.20
C LEU A 229 97.24 59.89 11.14
N ALA A 230 98.13 59.00 11.57
CA ALA A 230 97.86 57.57 11.66
C ALA A 230 96.70 57.25 12.62
N ALA A 231 96.61 57.95 13.75
CA ALA A 231 95.48 57.82 14.68
C ALA A 231 94.15 58.34 14.08
N ALA A 232 94.19 59.41 13.30
CA ALA A 232 93.03 59.95 12.61
C ALA A 232 92.55 59.04 11.46
N GLU A 233 93.46 58.47 10.68
CA GLU A 233 93.15 57.47 9.66
C GLU A 233 92.55 56.21 10.29
N ALA A 234 93.14 55.68 11.37
CA ALA A 234 92.58 54.55 12.09
C ALA A 234 91.17 54.83 12.66
N ALA A 235 90.93 56.04 13.17
CA ALA A 235 89.60 56.45 13.65
C ALA A 235 88.58 56.57 12.51
N ARG A 236 88.97 57.09 11.35
CA ARG A 236 88.12 57.16 10.15
C ARG A 236 87.77 55.75 9.64
N ASP A 237 88.75 54.86 9.59
CA ASP A 237 88.57 53.49 9.13
C ASP A 237 87.69 52.69 10.12
N ALA A 238 87.79 52.95 11.43
CA ALA A 238 86.87 52.40 12.43
C ALA A 238 85.43 52.93 12.26
N ALA A 239 85.25 54.24 12.08
CA ALA A 239 83.93 54.85 11.90
C ALA A 239 83.24 54.37 10.61
N THR A 240 84.00 54.20 9.52
CA THR A 240 83.47 53.64 8.27
C THR A 240 83.11 52.17 8.41
N ALA A 241 83.91 51.36 9.12
CA ALA A 241 83.57 49.97 9.42
C ALA A 241 82.27 49.87 10.27
N GLU A 242 82.08 50.76 11.23
CA GLU A 242 80.88 50.81 12.08
C GLU A 242 79.64 51.23 11.30
N ALA A 243 79.72 52.28 10.47
CA ALA A 243 78.62 52.69 9.58
C ALA A 243 78.22 51.57 8.61
N THR A 244 79.18 50.79 8.11
CA THR A 244 78.92 49.66 7.21
C THR A 244 78.18 48.53 7.92
N ARG A 245 78.51 48.28 9.21
CA ARG A 245 77.81 47.30 10.06
C ARG A 245 76.37 47.74 10.35
N GLU A 246 76.16 49.01 10.69
CA GLU A 246 74.81 49.53 10.93
C GLU A 246 73.92 49.46 9.67
N LEU A 247 74.47 49.79 8.50
CA LEU A 247 73.77 49.66 7.22
C LEU A 247 73.35 48.22 6.94
N THR A 248 74.27 47.26 7.11
CA THR A 248 73.96 45.84 6.92
C THR A 248 72.95 45.31 7.93
N GLU A 249 72.98 45.80 9.17
CA GLU A 249 71.99 45.42 10.17
C GLU A 249 70.61 46.04 9.89
N ALA A 250 70.56 47.28 9.39
CA ALA A 250 69.34 47.93 8.94
C ALA A 250 68.71 47.19 7.74
N GLU A 251 69.51 46.77 6.76
CA GLU A 251 69.06 45.94 5.64
C GLU A 251 68.51 44.59 6.11
N ARG A 252 69.18 43.95 7.08
CA ARG A 252 68.71 42.69 7.69
C ARG A 252 67.36 42.87 8.39
N ARG A 253 67.20 43.95 9.16
CA ARG A 253 65.94 44.30 9.85
C ARG A 253 64.82 44.59 8.84
N ALA A 254 65.11 45.32 7.76
CA ALA A 254 64.16 45.56 6.68
C ALA A 254 63.71 44.26 6.00
N GLY A 255 64.64 43.33 5.76
CA GLY A 255 64.34 42.00 5.22
C GLY A 255 63.42 41.18 6.14
N LEU A 256 63.68 41.18 7.45
CA LEU A 256 62.84 40.50 8.44
C LEU A 256 61.44 41.10 8.51
N LEU A 257 61.31 42.43 8.49
CA LEU A 257 60.01 43.12 8.46
C LEU A 257 59.23 42.79 7.18
N ALA A 258 59.89 42.76 6.02
CA ALA A 258 59.25 42.38 4.77
C ALA A 258 58.75 40.92 4.80
N ALA A 259 59.55 40.00 5.36
CA ALA A 259 59.17 38.61 5.53
C ALA A 259 57.98 38.45 6.50
N ALA A 260 58.01 39.17 7.64
CA ALA A 260 56.92 39.15 8.62
C ALA A 260 55.61 39.72 8.03
N ASN A 261 55.69 40.83 7.30
CA ASN A 261 54.53 41.42 6.62
C ASN A 261 53.95 40.48 5.55
N SER A 262 54.80 39.80 4.79
CA SER A 262 54.37 38.80 3.80
C SER A 262 53.68 37.61 4.47
N ALA A 263 54.24 37.10 5.57
CA ALA A 263 53.63 36.01 6.35
C ALA A 263 52.28 36.43 6.95
N LEU A 264 52.17 37.65 7.48
CA LEU A 264 50.93 38.19 8.00
C LEU A 264 49.86 38.33 6.90
N ALA A 265 50.23 38.82 5.72
CA ALA A 265 49.34 38.92 4.57
C ALA A 265 48.84 37.53 4.13
N GLY A 266 49.73 36.53 4.12
CA GLY A 266 49.37 35.13 3.84
C GLY A 266 48.37 34.57 4.86
N GLN A 267 48.60 34.81 6.15
CA GLN A 267 47.68 34.40 7.23
C GLN A 267 46.31 35.10 7.13
N GLN A 268 46.29 36.39 6.81
CA GLN A 268 45.04 37.12 6.61
C GLN A 268 44.24 36.60 5.40
N ALA A 269 44.93 36.27 4.30
CA ALA A 269 44.30 35.66 3.13
C ALA A 269 43.70 34.29 3.47
N GLN A 270 44.45 33.44 4.18
CA GLN A 270 43.98 32.14 4.65
C GLN A 270 42.75 32.28 5.55
N GLY A 271 42.79 33.18 6.54
CA GLY A 271 41.65 33.45 7.42
C GLY A 271 40.42 33.96 6.67
N ALA A 272 40.60 34.74 5.60
CA ALA A 272 39.51 35.20 4.74
C ALA A 272 38.92 34.06 3.87
N GLU A 273 39.72 33.07 3.46
CA GLU A 273 39.22 31.87 2.80
C GLU A 273 38.48 30.94 3.77
N ASP A 274 39.01 30.75 4.97
CA ASP A 274 38.38 29.93 6.00
C ASP A 274 37.03 30.53 6.43
N ALA A 275 36.96 31.86 6.60
CA ALA A 275 35.71 32.56 6.85
C ALA A 275 34.69 32.35 5.72
N ARG A 276 35.13 32.35 4.45
CA ARG A 276 34.26 32.04 3.30
C ARG A 276 33.79 30.58 3.32
N ARG A 277 34.65 29.62 3.68
CA ARG A 277 34.26 28.22 3.84
C ARG A 277 33.23 28.03 4.96
N VAL A 278 33.43 28.67 6.10
CA VAL A 278 32.47 28.62 7.22
C VAL A 278 31.13 29.24 6.82
N ALA A 279 31.13 30.37 6.11
CA ALA A 279 29.91 30.98 5.59
C ALA A 279 29.16 30.04 4.65
N ALA A 280 29.85 29.41 3.69
CA ALA A 280 29.26 28.45 2.77
C ALA A 280 28.72 27.20 3.48
N LEU A 281 29.43 26.67 4.48
CA LEU A 281 28.95 25.56 5.30
C LEU A 281 27.71 25.93 6.11
N ASN A 282 27.65 27.14 6.68
CA ASN A 282 26.47 27.62 7.38
C ASN A 282 25.25 27.75 6.46
N GLU A 283 25.45 28.22 5.23
CA GLU A 283 24.41 28.27 4.20
C GLU A 283 23.91 26.86 3.84
N GLN A 284 24.82 25.90 3.67
CA GLN A 284 24.46 24.50 3.42
C GLN A 284 23.69 23.88 4.60
N VAL A 285 24.11 24.14 5.84
CA VAL A 285 23.39 23.67 7.04
C VAL A 285 22.00 24.29 7.14
N ALA A 286 21.84 25.58 6.79
CA ALA A 286 20.54 26.23 6.74
C ALA A 286 19.63 25.60 5.68
N ALA A 287 20.16 25.32 4.48
CA ALA A 287 19.43 24.64 3.42
C ALA A 287 18.98 23.23 3.83
N LEU A 288 19.87 22.45 4.46
CA LEU A 288 19.55 21.11 4.97
C LEU A 288 18.47 21.16 6.07
N ARG A 289 18.54 22.13 6.99
CA ARG A 289 17.49 22.32 8.01
C ARG A 289 16.14 22.66 7.38
N ALA A 290 16.12 23.49 6.34
CA ALA A 290 14.89 23.79 5.60
C ALA A 290 14.33 22.55 4.89
N GLN A 291 15.18 21.72 4.28
CA GLN A 291 14.78 20.45 3.67
C GLN A 291 14.21 19.47 4.70
N LEU A 292 14.85 19.33 5.87
CA LEU A 292 14.34 18.51 6.98
C LEU A 292 12.98 19.03 7.48
N GLY A 293 12.82 20.34 7.62
CA GLY A 293 11.53 20.94 7.97
C GLY A 293 10.44 20.65 6.94
N SER A 294 10.75 20.71 5.65
CA SER A 294 9.83 20.34 4.58
C SER A 294 9.46 18.85 4.62
N LEU A 295 10.44 17.97 4.87
CA LEU A 295 10.20 16.53 5.00
C LEU A 295 9.32 16.22 6.22
N GLN A 296 9.57 16.87 7.35
CA GLN A 296 8.74 16.75 8.54
C GLN A 296 7.30 17.20 8.26
N ALA A 297 7.11 18.33 7.58
CA ALA A 297 5.78 18.80 7.23
C ALA A 297 5.02 17.82 6.32
N VAL A 298 5.72 17.19 5.37
CA VAL A 298 5.14 16.13 4.52
C VAL A 298 4.79 14.89 5.34
N LEU A 299 5.66 14.50 6.27
CA LEU A 299 5.42 13.37 7.17
C LEU A 299 4.20 13.62 8.07
N ASP A 300 4.09 14.80 8.67
CA ASP A 300 2.96 15.20 9.52
C ASP A 300 1.66 15.21 8.70
N ALA A 301 1.68 15.80 7.50
CA ALA A 301 0.53 15.80 6.60
C ALA A 301 0.11 14.38 6.17
N SER A 302 1.08 13.48 5.95
CA SER A 302 0.79 12.07 5.69
C SER A 302 0.19 11.39 6.91
N GLY A 303 0.68 11.71 8.11
CA GLY A 303 0.15 11.20 9.38
C GLY A 303 -1.31 11.59 9.59
N GLU A 304 -1.67 12.86 9.33
CA GLU A 304 -3.07 13.31 9.40
C GLU A 304 -3.96 12.58 8.39
N LYS A 305 -3.50 12.40 7.15
CA LYS A 305 -4.25 11.62 6.14
C LYS A 305 -4.49 10.18 6.57
N THR A 306 -3.51 9.55 7.22
CA THR A 306 -3.68 8.20 7.76
C THR A 306 -4.76 8.18 8.84
N ARG A 307 -4.72 9.12 9.80
CA ARG A 307 -5.76 9.23 10.83
C ARG A 307 -7.15 9.45 10.24
N GLU A 308 -7.28 10.32 9.22
CA GLU A 308 -8.55 10.49 8.52
C GLU A 308 -9.02 9.21 7.83
N ALA A 309 -8.10 8.44 7.23
CA ALA A 309 -8.42 7.17 6.59
C ALA A 309 -8.89 6.13 7.63
N ASP A 310 -8.22 6.05 8.78
CA ASP A 310 -8.59 5.15 9.88
C ASP A 310 -10.00 5.46 10.40
N VAL A 311 -10.32 6.74 10.63
CA VAL A 311 -11.68 7.16 11.02
C VAL A 311 -12.72 6.80 9.96
N ARG A 312 -12.40 6.93 8.67
CA ARG A 312 -13.30 6.49 7.58
C ARG A 312 -13.49 4.98 7.59
N ILE A 313 -12.43 4.21 7.80
CA ILE A 313 -12.50 2.74 7.86
C ILE A 313 -13.39 2.31 9.03
N GLU A 314 -13.20 2.92 10.21
CA GLU A 314 -14.04 2.65 11.39
C GLU A 314 -15.52 3.00 11.12
N THR A 315 -15.77 4.16 10.52
CA THR A 315 -17.13 4.60 10.16
C THR A 315 -17.78 3.64 9.16
N LEU A 316 -17.06 3.24 8.10
CA LEU A 316 -17.54 2.29 7.10
C LEU A 316 -17.75 0.89 7.70
N GLY A 317 -16.87 0.46 8.60
CA GLY A 317 -17.03 -0.80 9.35
C GLY A 317 -18.29 -0.79 10.21
N GLY A 318 -18.57 0.33 10.90
CA GLY A 318 -19.82 0.54 11.63
C GLY A 318 -21.05 0.48 10.73
N GLN A 319 -21.03 1.19 9.59
CA GLN A 319 -22.12 1.17 8.60
C GLN A 319 -22.35 -0.24 8.02
N LEU A 320 -21.28 -0.97 7.72
CA LEU A 320 -21.36 -2.34 7.22
C LEU A 320 -21.98 -3.27 8.25
N ASN A 321 -21.59 -3.17 9.53
CA ASN A 321 -22.18 -3.96 10.60
C ASN A 321 -23.69 -3.70 10.75
N VAL A 322 -24.12 -2.44 10.65
CA VAL A 322 -25.54 -2.07 10.66
C VAL A 322 -26.26 -2.67 9.45
N ALA A 323 -25.68 -2.54 8.25
CA ALA A 323 -26.27 -3.11 7.03
C ALA A 323 -26.38 -4.64 7.09
N LEU A 324 -25.35 -5.33 7.58
CA LEU A 324 -25.38 -6.77 7.79
C LEU A 324 -26.44 -7.20 8.79
N ALA A 325 -26.60 -6.45 9.89
CA ALA A 325 -27.67 -6.70 10.86
C ALA A 325 -29.07 -6.51 10.24
N GLN A 326 -29.27 -5.48 9.43
CA GLN A 326 -30.54 -5.26 8.71
C GLN A 326 -30.84 -6.40 7.73
N VAL A 327 -29.85 -6.83 6.95
CA VAL A 327 -30.02 -7.96 6.02
C VAL A 327 -30.31 -9.26 6.77
N ALA A 328 -29.61 -9.52 7.87
CA ALA A 328 -29.86 -10.71 8.69
C ALA A 328 -31.29 -10.72 9.27
N GLU A 329 -31.78 -9.56 9.72
CA GLU A 329 -33.14 -9.42 10.23
C GLU A 329 -34.19 -9.60 9.13
N GLU A 330 -33.96 -9.04 7.93
CA GLU A 330 -34.85 -9.23 6.78
C GLU A 330 -34.92 -10.70 6.35
N GLN A 331 -33.78 -11.40 6.32
CA GLN A 331 -33.71 -12.82 6.01
C GLN A 331 -34.46 -13.67 7.04
N ARG A 332 -34.32 -13.38 8.34
CA ARG A 332 -35.09 -14.04 9.40
C ARG A 332 -36.59 -13.85 9.20
N ARG A 333 -37.02 -12.61 8.95
CA ARG A 333 -38.43 -12.28 8.73
C ARG A 333 -39.01 -13.01 7.52
N ARG A 334 -38.24 -13.14 6.42
CA ARG A 334 -38.64 -13.92 5.25
C ARG A 334 -38.79 -15.40 5.59
N ALA A 335 -37.82 -15.99 6.27
CA ALA A 335 -37.85 -17.39 6.67
C ALA A 335 -39.03 -17.70 7.63
N GLU A 336 -39.36 -16.79 8.55
CA GLU A 336 -40.52 -16.92 9.44
C GLU A 336 -41.84 -16.90 8.67
N LEU A 337 -41.98 -16.01 7.68
CA LEU A 337 -43.17 -15.93 6.84
C LEU A 337 -43.36 -17.22 6.01
N GLU A 338 -42.28 -17.71 5.39
CA GLU A 338 -42.31 -18.97 4.63
C GLU A 338 -42.65 -20.17 5.51
N ALA A 339 -42.09 -20.23 6.73
CA ALA A 339 -42.40 -21.28 7.70
C ALA A 339 -43.87 -21.23 8.14
N ALA A 340 -44.41 -20.03 8.39
CA ALA A 340 -45.81 -19.85 8.76
C ALA A 340 -46.76 -20.25 7.64
N GLU A 341 -46.44 -19.92 6.38
CA GLU A 341 -47.22 -20.32 5.22
C GLU A 341 -47.22 -21.84 5.03
N ARG A 342 -46.04 -22.48 5.12
CA ARG A 342 -45.93 -23.95 5.08
C ARG A 342 -46.73 -24.62 6.18
N ALA A 343 -46.69 -24.10 7.40
CA ALA A 343 -47.46 -24.64 8.52
C ALA A 343 -48.98 -24.53 8.28
N ARG A 344 -49.44 -23.40 7.71
CA ARG A 344 -50.85 -23.21 7.35
C ARG A 344 -51.30 -24.23 6.30
N LEU A 345 -50.54 -24.39 5.22
CA LEU A 345 -50.86 -25.33 4.13
C LEU A 345 -50.86 -26.78 4.62
N ALA A 346 -49.89 -27.16 5.48
CA ALA A 346 -49.85 -28.48 6.08
C ALA A 346 -51.08 -28.76 6.97
N ALA A 347 -51.48 -27.79 7.81
CA ALA A 347 -52.66 -27.92 8.66
C ALA A 347 -53.97 -27.99 7.85
N GLU A 348 -54.03 -27.30 6.71
CA GLU A 348 -55.15 -27.38 5.78
C GLU A 348 -55.24 -28.76 5.14
N ALA A 349 -54.13 -29.28 4.59
CA ALA A 349 -54.08 -30.62 4.00
C ALA A 349 -54.49 -31.72 4.99
N GLU A 350 -53.98 -31.67 6.24
CA GLU A 350 -54.33 -32.65 7.28
C GLU A 350 -55.83 -32.57 7.67
N ARG A 351 -56.42 -31.37 7.65
CA ARG A 351 -57.87 -31.19 7.86
C ARG A 351 -58.67 -31.82 6.73
N LEU A 352 -58.28 -31.61 5.48
CA LEU A 352 -58.94 -32.23 4.32
C LEU A 352 -58.91 -33.76 4.40
N GLU A 353 -57.75 -34.34 4.74
CA GLU A 353 -57.58 -35.79 4.85
C GLU A 353 -58.49 -36.41 5.92
N ARG A 354 -58.60 -35.76 7.09
CA ARG A 354 -59.52 -36.19 8.17
C ARG A 354 -60.98 -36.18 7.72
N TYR A 355 -61.44 -35.08 7.10
CA TYR A 355 -62.83 -34.99 6.62
C TYR A 355 -63.13 -36.02 5.54
N SER A 356 -62.22 -36.21 4.58
CA SER A 356 -62.35 -37.26 3.57
C SER A 356 -62.52 -38.64 4.22
N SER A 357 -61.69 -38.95 5.21
CA SER A 357 -61.73 -40.24 5.91
C SER A 357 -63.05 -40.46 6.69
N GLU A 358 -63.53 -39.46 7.43
CA GLU A 358 -64.81 -39.54 8.16
C GLU A 358 -66.01 -39.63 7.20
N PHE A 359 -65.97 -38.87 6.11
CA PHE A 359 -66.98 -38.86 5.04
C PHE A 359 -67.09 -40.24 4.36
N PHE A 360 -65.97 -40.80 3.93
CA PHE A 360 -65.93 -42.12 3.29
C PHE A 360 -66.31 -43.24 4.26
N GLY A 361 -66.01 -43.08 5.56
CA GLY A 361 -66.52 -43.95 6.62
C GLY A 361 -68.05 -44.01 6.66
N LYS A 362 -68.71 -42.85 6.79
CA LYS A 362 -70.19 -42.75 6.80
C LYS A 362 -70.82 -43.32 5.52
N LEU A 363 -70.24 -43.02 4.35
CA LEU A 363 -70.78 -43.47 3.07
C LEU A 363 -70.57 -44.98 2.84
N ARG A 364 -69.45 -45.54 3.34
CA ARG A 364 -69.20 -46.99 3.35
C ARG A 364 -70.24 -47.72 4.18
N ASP A 365 -70.53 -47.27 5.39
CA ASP A 365 -71.43 -47.95 6.33
C ASP A 365 -72.86 -48.09 5.77
N VAL A 366 -73.34 -47.13 4.97
CA VAL A 366 -74.69 -47.16 4.38
C VAL A 366 -74.79 -48.04 3.11
N LEU A 367 -73.69 -48.17 2.38
CA LEU A 367 -73.62 -48.91 1.11
C LEU A 367 -73.10 -50.34 1.25
N GLN A 368 -72.51 -50.68 2.40
CA GLN A 368 -72.04 -52.03 2.71
C GLN A 368 -73.21 -53.04 2.79
N GLY A 369 -73.03 -54.22 2.19
CA GLY A 369 -73.99 -55.34 2.28
C GLY A 369 -75.10 -55.38 1.21
N ARG A 370 -75.05 -54.53 0.17
CA ARG A 370 -76.06 -54.51 -0.90
C ARG A 370 -75.58 -55.22 -2.18
N ALA A 371 -76.49 -55.91 -2.85
CA ALA A 371 -76.21 -56.57 -4.12
C ALA A 371 -75.87 -55.53 -5.22
N GLY A 372 -74.71 -55.71 -5.87
CA GLY A 372 -74.30 -54.91 -7.04
C GLY A 372 -73.41 -53.69 -6.77
N VAL A 373 -73.07 -53.38 -5.51
CA VAL A 373 -72.15 -52.30 -5.13
C VAL A 373 -70.88 -52.88 -4.50
N ARG A 374 -69.71 -52.47 -5.01
CA ARG A 374 -68.40 -52.83 -4.46
C ARG A 374 -67.65 -51.56 -4.09
N ILE A 375 -67.02 -51.56 -2.92
CA ILE A 375 -66.24 -50.44 -2.43
C ILE A 375 -64.76 -50.78 -2.63
N VAL A 376 -64.04 -49.95 -3.39
CA VAL A 376 -62.61 -50.13 -3.69
C VAL A 376 -61.89 -48.82 -3.36
N GLY A 377 -61.18 -48.79 -2.23
CA GLY A 377 -60.54 -47.56 -1.75
C GLY A 377 -61.57 -46.45 -1.49
N ASP A 378 -61.44 -45.34 -2.22
CA ASP A 378 -62.29 -44.15 -2.19
C ASP A 378 -63.38 -44.14 -3.28
N ARG A 379 -63.65 -45.28 -3.92
CA ARG A 379 -64.57 -45.40 -5.06
C ARG A 379 -65.73 -46.34 -4.79
N PHE A 380 -66.92 -45.91 -5.21
CA PHE A 380 -68.12 -46.76 -5.22
C PHE A 380 -68.34 -47.30 -6.62
N VAL A 381 -68.17 -48.61 -6.77
CA VAL A 381 -68.24 -49.31 -8.05
C VAL A 381 -69.61 -49.99 -8.17
N PHE A 382 -70.36 -49.62 -9.20
CA PHE A 382 -71.66 -50.16 -9.54
C PHE A 382 -71.55 -50.98 -10.82
N SER A 383 -72.11 -52.20 -10.84
CA SER A 383 -72.17 -52.96 -12.09
C SER A 383 -73.12 -52.29 -13.08
N SER A 384 -72.68 -52.14 -14.34
CA SER A 384 -73.49 -51.51 -15.38
C SER A 384 -74.77 -52.28 -15.71
N GLU A 385 -74.81 -53.60 -15.49
CA GLU A 385 -76.02 -54.42 -15.73
C GLU A 385 -77.14 -54.15 -14.71
N VAL A 386 -76.76 -53.65 -13.54
CA VAL A 386 -77.71 -53.26 -12.49
C VAL A 386 -78.18 -51.83 -12.69
N LEU A 387 -77.30 -50.96 -13.21
CA LEU A 387 -77.63 -49.56 -13.43
C LEU A 387 -78.40 -49.32 -14.73
N PHE A 388 -78.10 -50.05 -15.80
CA PHE A 388 -78.62 -49.78 -17.14
C PHE A 388 -79.27 -51.02 -17.76
N GLN A 389 -80.16 -50.77 -18.73
CA GLN A 389 -80.61 -51.85 -19.60
C GLN A 389 -79.45 -52.37 -20.49
N PRO A 390 -79.44 -53.67 -20.88
CA PRO A 390 -78.38 -54.24 -21.70
C PRO A 390 -78.15 -53.43 -22.98
N GLY A 391 -76.90 -53.02 -23.23
CA GLY A 391 -76.52 -52.24 -24.42
C GLY A 391 -77.05 -50.80 -24.47
N SER A 392 -77.69 -50.29 -23.41
CA SER A 392 -78.24 -48.93 -23.35
C SER A 392 -77.48 -48.05 -22.34
N ASP A 393 -77.67 -46.73 -22.47
CA ASP A 393 -77.32 -45.68 -21.51
C ASP A 393 -78.53 -45.25 -20.65
N THR A 394 -79.69 -45.86 -20.86
CA THR A 394 -80.91 -45.59 -20.10
C THR A 394 -80.88 -46.34 -18.77
N LEU A 395 -81.00 -45.59 -17.67
CA LEU A 395 -81.00 -46.14 -16.32
C LEU A 395 -82.24 -47.03 -16.08
N ALA A 396 -82.00 -48.24 -15.58
CA ALA A 396 -83.04 -49.15 -15.10
C ALA A 396 -83.69 -48.61 -13.81
N PRO A 397 -84.94 -48.98 -13.49
CA PRO A 397 -85.62 -48.56 -12.26
C PRO A 397 -84.82 -48.88 -10.97
N GLU A 398 -84.16 -50.02 -10.94
CA GLU A 398 -83.29 -50.46 -9.85
C GLU A 398 -82.05 -49.56 -9.76
N GLY A 399 -81.43 -49.24 -10.89
CA GLY A 399 -80.29 -48.32 -10.99
C GLY A 399 -80.62 -46.91 -10.54
N ARG A 400 -81.77 -46.37 -10.96
CA ARG A 400 -82.32 -45.09 -10.49
C ARG A 400 -82.47 -45.05 -8.97
N SER A 401 -82.98 -46.14 -8.39
CA SER A 401 -83.14 -46.28 -6.94
C SER A 401 -81.79 -46.34 -6.19
N GLN A 402 -80.77 -46.93 -6.79
CA GLN A 402 -79.41 -46.96 -6.23
C GLN A 402 -78.76 -45.59 -6.22
N ILE A 403 -78.78 -44.90 -7.37
CA ILE A 403 -78.21 -43.55 -7.50
C ILE A 403 -78.96 -42.54 -6.60
N ALA A 404 -80.28 -42.66 -6.47
CA ALA A 404 -81.08 -41.81 -5.57
C ALA A 404 -80.62 -41.87 -4.11
N ARG A 405 -80.27 -43.06 -3.62
CA ARG A 405 -79.77 -43.22 -2.24
C ARG A 405 -78.40 -42.59 -2.05
N VAL A 406 -77.50 -42.79 -3.01
CA VAL A 406 -76.17 -42.15 -2.98
C VAL A 406 -76.34 -40.64 -2.98
N ALA A 407 -77.17 -40.10 -3.87
CA ALA A 407 -77.43 -38.67 -3.95
C ALA A 407 -78.01 -38.09 -2.64
N SER A 408 -78.90 -38.82 -1.96
CA SER A 408 -79.46 -38.40 -0.66
C SER A 408 -78.36 -38.28 0.41
N ILE A 409 -77.52 -39.31 0.55
CA ILE A 409 -76.44 -39.31 1.55
C ILE A 409 -75.44 -38.19 1.24
N LEU A 410 -75.08 -38.03 -0.04
CA LEU A 410 -74.18 -36.97 -0.48
C LEU A 410 -74.75 -35.59 -0.17
N LYS A 411 -76.07 -35.39 -0.30
CA LYS A 411 -76.74 -34.14 0.12
C LYS A 411 -76.67 -33.94 1.63
N ASP A 412 -76.96 -34.97 2.42
CA ASP A 412 -76.94 -34.88 3.88
C ASP A 412 -75.54 -34.50 4.38
N VAL A 413 -74.51 -35.16 3.87
CA VAL A 413 -73.13 -34.92 4.31
C VAL A 413 -72.50 -33.68 3.66
N SER A 414 -72.97 -33.23 2.49
CA SER A 414 -72.43 -32.02 1.84
C SER A 414 -72.51 -30.75 2.69
N HIS A 415 -73.46 -30.69 3.63
CA HIS A 415 -73.59 -29.57 4.56
C HIS A 415 -72.53 -29.57 5.67
N GLU A 416 -71.88 -30.70 5.92
CA GLU A 416 -70.77 -30.83 6.87
C GLU A 416 -69.42 -30.42 6.26
N ILE A 417 -69.35 -30.27 4.93
CA ILE A 417 -68.11 -29.89 4.23
C ILE A 417 -67.94 -28.36 4.29
N PRO A 418 -66.81 -27.85 4.82
CA PRO A 418 -66.55 -26.42 4.88
C PRO A 418 -66.65 -25.73 3.50
N PRO A 419 -67.18 -24.49 3.44
CA PRO A 419 -67.39 -23.76 2.18
C PRO A 419 -66.09 -23.39 1.43
N GLY A 420 -64.92 -23.57 2.05
CA GLY A 420 -63.61 -23.35 1.42
C GLY A 420 -63.07 -24.53 0.61
N ILE A 421 -63.71 -25.69 0.65
CA ILE A 421 -63.25 -26.89 -0.06
C ILE A 421 -64.06 -27.06 -1.35
N ASP A 422 -63.36 -27.11 -2.48
CA ASP A 422 -63.97 -27.15 -3.81
C ASP A 422 -64.18 -28.58 -4.32
N TRP A 423 -64.91 -29.39 -3.54
CA TRP A 423 -65.15 -30.79 -3.86
C TRP A 423 -66.12 -30.98 -5.05
N ILE A 424 -65.92 -32.06 -5.80
CA ILE A 424 -66.80 -32.55 -6.86
C ILE A 424 -66.96 -34.08 -6.76
N LEU A 425 -68.11 -34.59 -7.17
CA LEU A 425 -68.36 -36.00 -7.39
C LEU A 425 -68.14 -36.33 -8.87
N ARG A 426 -67.10 -37.09 -9.14
CA ARG A 426 -66.79 -37.60 -10.48
C ARG A 426 -67.45 -38.96 -10.70
N VAL A 427 -68.24 -39.04 -11.77
CA VAL A 427 -68.91 -40.24 -12.26
C VAL A 427 -68.09 -40.80 -13.41
N ASP A 428 -67.41 -41.90 -13.18
CA ASP A 428 -66.49 -42.52 -14.11
C ASP A 428 -67.15 -43.75 -14.76
N GLY A 429 -67.39 -43.69 -16.07
CA GLY A 429 -67.99 -44.78 -16.84
C GLY A 429 -66.94 -45.70 -17.46
N HIS A 430 -67.19 -47.01 -17.42
CA HIS A 430 -66.33 -48.03 -18.00
C HIS A 430 -67.11 -49.10 -18.78
N THR A 431 -66.47 -49.67 -19.79
CA THR A 431 -66.96 -50.82 -20.57
C THR A 431 -66.05 -52.03 -20.41
N ASP A 432 -66.46 -53.17 -20.95
CA ASP A 432 -65.53 -54.26 -21.25
C ASP A 432 -64.86 -54.05 -22.61
N ASP A 433 -64.00 -55.02 -22.99
CA ASP A 433 -63.20 -55.08 -24.20
C ASP A 433 -63.96 -55.54 -25.46
N THR A 434 -65.27 -55.80 -25.37
CA THR A 434 -66.08 -56.25 -26.50
C THR A 434 -66.34 -55.06 -27.42
N PRO A 435 -65.89 -55.09 -28.70
CA PRO A 435 -66.12 -53.99 -29.61
C PRO A 435 -67.61 -53.82 -29.91
N LEU A 436 -68.10 -52.58 -29.90
CA LEU A 436 -69.43 -52.26 -30.42
C LEU A 436 -69.43 -52.39 -31.94
N SER A 437 -70.60 -52.65 -32.53
CA SER A 437 -70.75 -52.83 -33.98
C SER A 437 -70.48 -51.57 -34.81
N GLY A 438 -70.27 -50.42 -34.17
CA GLY A 438 -70.03 -49.11 -34.79
C GLY A 438 -71.22 -48.52 -35.57
N THR A 439 -72.31 -49.26 -35.69
CA THR A 439 -73.51 -48.95 -36.47
C THR A 439 -74.77 -48.77 -35.60
N GLY A 440 -74.65 -48.99 -34.29
CA GLY A 440 -75.71 -48.75 -33.31
C GLY A 440 -75.75 -47.30 -32.80
N GLN A 441 -76.43 -47.07 -31.68
CA GLN A 441 -76.58 -45.74 -31.05
C GLN A 441 -75.23 -45.10 -30.65
N PHE A 442 -74.24 -45.92 -30.29
CA PHE A 442 -72.90 -45.48 -29.90
C PHE A 442 -71.87 -46.03 -30.90
N ARG A 443 -70.92 -45.19 -31.30
CA ARG A 443 -69.88 -45.54 -32.27
C ARG A 443 -68.80 -46.44 -31.65
N ASP A 444 -68.45 -46.20 -30.40
CA ASP A 444 -67.42 -46.95 -29.67
C ASP A 444 -67.68 -47.00 -28.15
N ASN A 445 -66.79 -47.70 -27.44
CA ASN A 445 -66.84 -47.86 -25.99
C ASN A 445 -66.57 -46.53 -25.23
N TRP A 446 -65.91 -45.54 -25.85
CA TRP A 446 -65.75 -44.21 -25.26
C TRP A 446 -67.10 -43.48 -25.21
N GLU A 447 -67.82 -43.45 -26.33
CA GLU A 447 -69.15 -42.83 -26.39
C GLU A 447 -70.13 -43.52 -25.44
N LEU A 448 -70.14 -44.86 -25.38
CA LEU A 448 -71.03 -45.59 -24.47
C LEU A 448 -70.72 -45.32 -23.00
N SER A 449 -69.45 -45.35 -22.61
CA SER A 449 -69.05 -45.10 -21.21
C SER A 449 -69.33 -43.66 -20.79
N GLN A 450 -69.04 -42.68 -21.64
CA GLN A 450 -69.32 -41.27 -21.40
C GLN A 450 -70.83 -41.01 -21.34
N ALA A 451 -71.62 -41.60 -22.24
CA ALA A 451 -73.06 -41.47 -22.26
C ALA A 451 -73.69 -42.05 -20.99
N ARG A 452 -73.24 -43.23 -20.54
CA ARG A 452 -73.69 -43.83 -19.28
C ARG A 452 -73.36 -42.97 -18.06
N ALA A 453 -72.11 -42.48 -17.96
CA ALA A 453 -71.71 -41.57 -16.89
C ALA A 453 -72.55 -40.29 -16.89
N LEU A 454 -72.80 -39.73 -18.09
CA LEU A 454 -73.63 -38.53 -18.26
C LEU A 454 -75.10 -38.80 -17.91
N SER A 455 -75.65 -39.97 -18.21
CA SER A 455 -77.01 -40.36 -17.83
C SER A 455 -77.18 -40.41 -16.31
N VAL A 456 -76.17 -40.91 -15.58
CA VAL A 456 -76.16 -40.86 -14.11
C VAL A 456 -76.12 -39.42 -13.61
N VAL A 457 -75.23 -38.58 -14.14
CA VAL A 457 -75.15 -37.16 -13.77
C VAL A 457 -76.47 -36.42 -14.08
N ARG A 458 -77.04 -36.62 -15.27
CA ARG A 458 -78.31 -36.00 -15.66
C ARG A 458 -79.45 -36.43 -14.76
N TYR A 459 -79.52 -37.70 -14.39
CA TYR A 459 -80.51 -38.19 -13.43
C TYR A 459 -80.31 -37.56 -12.04
N MET A 460 -79.06 -37.43 -11.58
CA MET A 460 -78.75 -36.75 -10.31
C MET A 460 -79.15 -35.28 -10.33
N VAL A 461 -78.95 -34.57 -11.43
CA VAL A 461 -79.31 -33.15 -11.57
C VAL A 461 -80.82 -32.98 -11.74
N ASN A 462 -81.40 -33.61 -12.76
CA ASN A 462 -82.76 -33.32 -13.22
C ASN A 462 -83.84 -33.94 -12.34
N ASP A 463 -83.64 -35.19 -11.91
CA ASP A 463 -84.65 -35.94 -11.16
C ASP A 463 -84.41 -35.87 -9.64
N LEU A 464 -83.14 -35.80 -9.21
CA LEU A 464 -82.77 -35.79 -7.80
C LEU A 464 -82.38 -34.41 -7.27
N GLY A 465 -82.22 -33.40 -8.13
CA GLY A 465 -81.89 -32.02 -7.74
C GLY A 465 -80.52 -31.87 -7.09
N PHE A 466 -79.52 -32.64 -7.52
CA PHE A 466 -78.14 -32.51 -7.05
C PHE A 466 -77.44 -31.32 -7.76
N PRO A 467 -76.62 -30.52 -7.07
CA PRO A 467 -76.00 -29.34 -7.68
C PRO A 467 -75.10 -29.70 -8.87
N PRO A 468 -75.34 -29.17 -10.08
CA PRO A 468 -74.58 -29.53 -11.27
C PRO A 468 -73.09 -29.15 -11.18
N GLU A 469 -72.76 -28.07 -10.45
CA GLU A 469 -71.40 -27.61 -10.21
C GLU A 469 -70.57 -28.57 -9.34
N ARG A 470 -71.22 -29.54 -8.68
CA ARG A 470 -70.59 -30.58 -7.86
C ARG A 470 -70.48 -31.92 -8.60
N LEU A 471 -70.77 -31.97 -9.90
CA LEU A 471 -70.77 -33.22 -10.66
C LEU A 471 -69.86 -33.11 -11.89
N ALA A 472 -69.12 -34.19 -12.15
CA ALA A 472 -68.37 -34.37 -13.39
C ALA A 472 -68.64 -35.76 -13.95
N ALA A 473 -68.87 -35.88 -15.25
CA ALA A 473 -69.04 -37.17 -15.93
C ALA A 473 -67.84 -37.44 -16.84
N THR A 474 -67.15 -38.56 -16.63
CA THR A 474 -66.00 -38.98 -17.44
C THR A 474 -66.22 -40.38 -17.99
N GLY A 475 -66.06 -40.59 -19.29
CA GLY A 475 -65.98 -41.93 -19.88
C GLY A 475 -64.53 -42.37 -20.01
N PHE A 476 -64.20 -43.62 -19.64
CA PHE A 476 -62.88 -44.21 -19.79
C PHE A 476 -62.83 -45.37 -20.80
N GLY A 477 -63.97 -45.72 -21.40
CA GLY A 477 -64.10 -46.91 -22.24
C GLY A 477 -63.60 -48.17 -21.54
N GLU A 478 -62.88 -49.00 -22.30
CA GLU A 478 -62.28 -50.26 -21.85
C GLU A 478 -60.87 -50.09 -21.23
N PHE A 479 -60.29 -48.89 -21.30
CA PHE A 479 -58.86 -48.64 -21.03
C PHE A 479 -58.47 -48.57 -19.54
N ARG A 480 -59.43 -48.83 -18.64
CA ARG A 480 -59.21 -48.93 -17.19
C ARG A 480 -59.90 -50.19 -16.65
N PRO A 481 -59.47 -51.41 -17.06
CA PRO A 481 -60.08 -52.65 -16.58
C PRO A 481 -59.71 -52.90 -15.11
N VAL A 482 -60.67 -53.42 -14.34
CA VAL A 482 -60.47 -53.85 -12.94
C VAL A 482 -60.25 -55.35 -12.82
N ALA A 483 -60.67 -56.12 -13.84
CA ALA A 483 -60.44 -57.55 -13.95
C ALA A 483 -59.75 -57.86 -15.29
N SER A 484 -58.65 -58.60 -15.23
CA SER A 484 -57.90 -59.01 -16.42
C SER A 484 -58.48 -60.29 -17.04
N GLY A 485 -58.39 -60.39 -18.36
CA GLY A 485 -58.82 -61.56 -19.13
C GLY A 485 -60.21 -61.44 -19.74
N ASN A 486 -60.59 -62.44 -20.54
CA ASN A 486 -61.75 -62.37 -21.45
C ASN A 486 -62.94 -63.23 -20.98
N SER A 487 -62.96 -63.60 -19.69
CA SER A 487 -64.09 -64.39 -19.16
C SER A 487 -65.36 -63.53 -19.07
N PRO A 488 -66.56 -64.11 -19.18
CA PRO A 488 -67.81 -63.37 -18.98
C PRO A 488 -67.86 -62.61 -17.65
N GLU A 489 -67.28 -63.19 -16.59
CA GLU A 489 -67.20 -62.61 -15.26
C GLU A 489 -66.23 -61.41 -15.22
N ALA A 490 -65.07 -61.51 -15.87
CA ALA A 490 -64.11 -60.41 -15.97
C ALA A 490 -64.72 -59.23 -16.75
N ARG A 491 -65.40 -59.51 -17.85
CA ARG A 491 -66.13 -58.49 -18.64
C ARG A 491 -67.24 -57.82 -17.84
N ALA A 492 -68.03 -58.60 -17.11
CA ALA A 492 -69.08 -58.04 -16.24
C ALA A 492 -68.52 -57.12 -15.14
N GLN A 493 -67.33 -57.41 -14.62
CA GLN A 493 -66.66 -56.53 -13.65
C GLN A 493 -66.11 -55.26 -14.28
N ASN A 494 -65.64 -55.32 -15.52
CA ASN A 494 -65.13 -54.15 -16.25
C ASN A 494 -66.25 -53.20 -16.67
N ARG A 495 -67.44 -53.72 -17.01
CA ARG A 495 -68.68 -52.95 -17.21
C ARG A 495 -69.19 -52.37 -15.89
N ARG A 496 -68.73 -51.17 -15.54
CA ARG A 496 -69.10 -50.51 -14.26
C ARG A 496 -69.20 -49.00 -14.38
N ILE A 497 -69.86 -48.40 -13.39
CA ILE A 497 -69.78 -46.97 -13.08
C ILE A 497 -69.09 -46.82 -11.74
N GLU A 498 -68.09 -45.94 -11.65
CA GLU A 498 -67.47 -45.57 -10.40
C GLU A 498 -67.90 -44.16 -10.00
N LEU A 499 -68.27 -43.98 -8.73
CA LEU A 499 -68.46 -42.67 -8.13
C LEU A 499 -67.27 -42.39 -7.23
N LYS A 500 -66.55 -41.30 -7.50
CA LYS A 500 -65.37 -40.87 -6.74
C LYS A 500 -65.51 -39.40 -6.34
N LEU A 501 -65.23 -39.10 -5.07
CA LEU A 501 -65.09 -37.72 -4.61
C LEU A 501 -63.68 -37.22 -4.90
N THR A 502 -63.54 -35.99 -5.39
CA THR A 502 -62.25 -35.34 -5.64
C THR A 502 -62.37 -33.83 -5.43
N GLU A 503 -61.26 -33.15 -5.26
CA GLU A 503 -61.20 -31.69 -5.37
C GLU A 503 -61.15 -31.29 -6.86
N ARG A 504 -61.73 -30.14 -7.20
CA ARG A 504 -61.78 -29.60 -8.55
C ARG A 504 -60.42 -29.18 -9.08
#